data_AF-A0A2H0FN27-F1
#
_entry.id   AF-A0A2H0FN27-F1
#
_cell.length_a   1.000
_cell.length_b   1.000
_cell.length_c   1.000
_cell.angle_alpha   90.00
_cell.angle_beta   90.00
_cell.angle_gamma   90.00
#
_symmetry.space_group_name_H-M   'P 1'
#
loop_
_entity.id
_entity.type
_entity.pdbx_description
1 polymer ?
#
loop_
_entity_poly.entity_id
_entity_poly.type
_entity_poly.pdbx_seq_one_letter_code
_entity_poly.pdbx_strand_id
1 'polypeptide(L)'
;MKERIIEIVERNYTNPQFDINSLASEMGFSRIYINTKFNFIMGCSPHEYLEKARINKAKDLLLEENKIIDVCKSSGYSNKKTFYLAFKRQTGNTPKEFVLLNCETCD
;
A
#
# COMPACT_ATOMS: atom_id res chain seq x y z
N MET A 1 -8.06 -18.15 7.06
CA MET A 1 -6.78 -17.47 7.45
C MET A 1 -6.47 -16.36 6.47
N LYS A 2 -6.56 -16.64 5.16
CA LYS A 2 -6.47 -15.63 4.11
C LYS A 2 -7.42 -14.45 4.34
N GLU A 3 -8.67 -14.75 4.69
CA GLU A 3 -9.74 -13.77 4.92
C GLU A 3 -9.39 -12.83 6.08
N ARG A 4 -8.91 -13.39 7.21
CA ARG A 4 -8.45 -12.58 8.36
C ARG A 4 -7.25 -11.69 8.00
N ILE A 5 -6.31 -12.20 7.21
CA ILE A 5 -5.16 -11.40 6.74
C ILE A 5 -5.65 -10.20 5.93
N ILE A 6 -6.56 -10.44 4.97
CA ILE A 6 -7.13 -9.39 4.13
C ILE A 6 -7.85 -8.36 5.00
N GLU A 7 -8.73 -8.80 5.90
CA GLU A 7 -9.48 -7.91 6.79
C GLU A 7 -8.56 -6.99 7.62
N ILE A 8 -7.51 -7.57 8.23
CA ILE A 8 -6.57 -6.81 9.05
C ILE A 8 -5.81 -5.79 8.20
N VAL A 9 -5.34 -6.17 7.01
CA VAL A 9 -4.62 -5.24 6.12
C VAL A 9 -5.57 -4.13 5.65
N GLU A 10 -6.78 -4.45 5.17
CA GLU A 10 -7.76 -3.48 4.68
C GLU A 10 -8.12 -2.43 5.74
N ARG A 11 -8.26 -2.84 7.00
CA ARG A 11 -8.53 -1.91 8.11
C ARG A 11 -7.35 -0.99 8.44
N ASN A 12 -6.11 -1.42 8.17
CA ASN A 12 -4.93 -0.78 8.73
C ASN A 12 -3.93 -0.22 7.69
N TYR A 13 -4.09 -0.49 6.39
CA TYR A 13 -3.04 -0.14 5.41
C TYR A 13 -2.75 1.36 5.33
N THR A 14 -3.72 2.22 5.64
CA THR A 14 -3.55 3.68 5.70
C THR A 14 -2.84 4.16 6.97
N ASN A 15 -2.61 3.30 7.96
CA ASN A 15 -1.81 3.63 9.14
C ASN A 15 -0.32 3.50 8.81
N PRO A 16 0.50 4.57 8.89
CA PRO A 16 1.93 4.51 8.59
C PRO A 16 2.76 3.64 9.55
N GLN A 17 2.23 3.34 10.74
CA GLN A 17 2.89 2.45 11.72
C GLN A 17 2.53 0.97 11.53
N PHE A 18 1.53 0.67 10.70
CA PHE A 18 1.15 -0.70 10.42
C PHE A 18 2.21 -1.38 9.55
N ASP A 19 2.66 -2.54 10.04
CA ASP A 19 3.72 -3.35 9.46
C ASP A 19 3.47 -4.84 9.70
N ILE A 20 4.44 -5.68 9.34
CA ILE A 20 4.36 -7.12 9.54
C ILE A 20 4.30 -7.53 11.02
N ASN A 21 4.85 -6.75 11.95
CA ASN A 21 4.72 -7.04 13.38
C ASN A 21 3.29 -6.85 13.85
N SER A 22 2.69 -5.76 13.41
CA SER A 22 1.30 -5.42 13.70
C SER A 22 0.38 -6.54 13.24
N LEU A 23 0.53 -6.96 11.97
CA LEU A 23 -0.21 -8.11 11.42
C LEU A 23 0.02 -9.40 12.21
N ALA A 24 1.27 -9.70 12.56
CA ALA A 24 1.58 -10.95 13.26
C ALA A 24 1.02 -10.98 14.69
N SER A 25 1.14 -9.87 15.41
CA SER A 25 0.57 -9.69 16.74
C SER A 25 -0.95 -9.86 16.72
N GLU A 26 -1.64 -9.24 15.77
CA GLU A 26 -3.10 -9.30 15.66
C GLU A 26 -3.61 -10.67 15.21
N MET A 27 -2.81 -11.39 14.42
CA MET A 27 -3.10 -12.77 14.05
C MET A 27 -2.79 -13.77 15.17
N GLY A 28 -2.02 -13.38 16.20
CA GLY A 28 -1.62 -14.25 17.31
C GLY A 28 -0.46 -15.18 16.98
N PHE A 29 0.43 -14.80 16.07
CA PHE A 29 1.55 -15.62 15.60
C PHE A 29 2.88 -14.87 15.64
N SER A 30 3.99 -15.62 15.57
CA SER A 30 5.30 -15.01 15.39
C SER A 30 5.44 -14.37 14.00
N ARG A 31 6.26 -13.32 13.90
CA ARG A 31 6.58 -12.66 12.62
C ARG A 31 7.10 -13.65 11.57
N ILE A 32 7.94 -14.61 11.97
CA ILE A 32 8.52 -15.63 11.08
C ILE A 32 7.41 -16.52 10.52
N TYR A 33 6.52 -17.02 11.38
CA TYR A 33 5.41 -17.87 10.96
C TYR A 33 4.51 -17.14 9.95
N ILE A 34 4.17 -15.87 10.24
CA ILE A 34 3.34 -15.08 9.33
C ILE A 34 4.04 -14.82 8.01
N ASN A 35 5.32 -14.42 7.99
CA ASN A 35 6.04 -14.23 6.73
C ASN A 35 6.01 -15.49 5.84
N THR A 36 6.35 -16.66 6.41
CA THR A 36 6.35 -17.92 5.66
C THR A 36 4.94 -18.29 5.19
N LYS A 37 3.95 -18.21 6.08
CA LYS A 37 2.59 -18.64 5.76
C LYS A 37 1.88 -17.67 4.83
N PHE A 38 2.13 -16.38 4.95
CA PHE A 38 1.57 -15.34 4.09
C PHE A 38 2.03 -15.53 2.65
N ASN A 39 3.33 -15.72 2.39
CA ASN A 39 3.84 -15.97 1.04
C ASN A 39 3.15 -17.17 0.39
N PHE A 40 3.01 -18.27 1.15
CA PHE A 40 2.35 -19.47 0.69
C PHE A 40 0.87 -19.23 0.32
N ILE A 41 0.16 -18.39 1.07
CA ILE A 41 -1.27 -18.12 0.87
C ILE A 41 -1.53 -17.05 -0.20
N MET A 42 -0.71 -16.00 -0.22
CA MET A 42 -0.94 -14.78 -0.99
C MET A 42 -0.06 -14.67 -2.24
N GLY A 43 0.94 -15.54 -2.38
CA GLY A 43 1.88 -15.54 -3.51
C GLY A 43 2.86 -14.36 -3.53
N CYS A 44 2.90 -13.57 -2.46
CA CYS A 44 3.80 -12.42 -2.31
C CYS A 44 4.08 -12.13 -0.83
N SER A 45 5.11 -11.33 -0.56
CA SER A 45 5.44 -10.90 0.80
C SER A 45 4.39 -10.00 1.42
N PRO A 46 4.25 -10.01 2.76
CA PRO A 46 3.38 -9.07 3.46
C PRO A 46 3.72 -7.61 3.13
N HIS A 47 5.01 -7.31 2.97
CA HIS A 47 5.46 -5.98 2.58
C HIS A 47 4.96 -5.60 1.18
N GLU A 48 5.13 -6.47 0.18
CA GLU A 48 4.64 -6.24 -1.18
C GLU A 48 3.11 -6.11 -1.22
N TYR A 49 2.40 -6.92 -0.45
CA TYR A 49 0.95 -6.85 -0.37
C TYR A 49 0.47 -5.53 0.22
N LEU A 50 1.06 -5.11 1.36
CA LEU A 50 0.77 -3.83 1.99
C LEU A 50 1.11 -2.65 1.08
N GLU A 51 2.27 -2.71 0.40
CA GLU A 51 2.66 -1.70 -0.58
C GLU A 51 1.66 -1.60 -1.72
N LYS A 52 1.20 -2.71 -2.29
CA LYS A 52 0.17 -2.72 -3.34
C LYS A 52 -1.13 -2.08 -2.86
N ALA A 53 -1.60 -2.42 -1.66
CA ALA A 53 -2.80 -1.83 -1.08
C ALA A 53 -2.67 -0.30 -0.93
N ARG A 54 -1.56 0.17 -0.36
CA ARG A 54 -1.27 1.60 -0.19
C ARG A 54 -1.17 2.33 -1.53
N ILE A 55 -0.46 1.77 -2.52
CA ILE A 55 -0.32 2.39 -3.84
C ILE A 55 -1.64 2.40 -4.62
N ASN A 56 -2.47 1.35 -4.51
CA ASN A 56 -3.80 1.36 -5.13
C ASN A 56 -4.65 2.50 -4.56
N LYS A 57 -4.70 2.67 -3.24
CA LYS A 57 -5.39 3.81 -2.63
C LYS A 57 -4.80 5.16 -3.08
N ALA A 58 -3.48 5.24 -3.22
CA ALA A 58 -2.83 6.45 -3.70
C ALA A 58 -3.21 6.80 -5.14
N LYS A 59 -3.37 5.82 -6.03
CA LYS A 59 -3.85 6.05 -7.40
C LYS A 59 -5.24 6.66 -7.39
N ASP A 60 -6.17 6.07 -6.63
CA ASP A 60 -7.55 6.56 -6.52
C ASP A 60 -7.57 8.03 -6.07
N LEU A 61 -6.83 8.34 -5.00
CA LEU A 61 -6.76 9.71 -4.47
C LEU A 61 -6.10 10.70 -5.43
N LEU A 62 -5.12 10.28 -6.23
CA LEU A 62 -4.46 11.16 -7.20
C LEU A 62 -5.41 11.61 -8.33
N LEU A 63 -6.40 10.78 -8.67
CA LEU A 63 -7.39 11.09 -9.70
C LEU A 63 -8.50 12.03 -9.20
N GLU A 64 -8.65 12.17 -7.88
CA GLU A 64 -9.60 13.09 -7.23
C GLU A 64 -8.99 14.50 -6.99
N GLU A 65 -8.01 14.93 -7.81
CA GLU A 65 -7.32 16.23 -7.71
C GLU A 65 -6.63 16.53 -6.36
N ASN A 66 -6.29 15.51 -5.59
CA ASN A 66 -5.65 15.70 -4.29
C ASN A 66 -4.17 16.13 -4.42
N LYS A 67 -3.72 16.99 -3.51
CA LYS A 67 -2.30 17.34 -3.40
C LYS A 67 -1.48 16.08 -3.05
N ILE A 68 -0.37 15.86 -3.76
CA ILE A 68 0.49 14.67 -3.59
C ILE A 68 0.92 14.43 -2.13
N ILE A 69 1.12 15.48 -1.33
CA ILE A 69 1.46 15.33 0.08
C ILE A 69 0.32 14.75 0.93
N ASP A 70 -0.92 15.10 0.61
CA ASP A 70 -2.09 14.61 1.31
C ASP A 70 -2.40 13.18 0.88
N VAL A 71 -2.21 12.87 -0.41
CA VAL A 71 -2.22 11.48 -0.93
C VAL A 71 -1.20 10.61 -0.21
N CYS A 72 0.04 11.06 -0.08
CA CYS A 72 1.12 10.33 0.60
C CYS A 72 0.69 9.93 2.02
N LYS A 73 0.16 10.88 2.80
CA LYS A 73 -0.28 10.63 4.17
C LYS A 73 -1.50 9.72 4.22
N SER A 74 -2.51 9.99 3.38
CA SER A 74 -3.78 9.28 3.38
C SER A 74 -3.68 7.84 2.86
N SER A 75 -2.64 7.54 2.08
CA SER A 75 -2.30 6.19 1.61
C SER A 75 -1.40 5.42 2.59
N GLY A 76 -1.09 5.96 3.76
CA GLY A 76 -0.31 5.27 4.79
C GLY A 76 1.20 5.38 4.67
N TYR A 77 1.72 6.42 3.99
CA TYR A 77 3.14 6.75 4.02
C TYR A 77 3.42 7.99 4.87
N SER A 78 4.36 7.86 5.80
CA SER A 78 4.88 8.97 6.60
C SER A 78 5.94 9.80 5.88
N ASN A 79 6.56 9.26 4.83
CA ASN A 79 7.68 9.88 4.12
C ASN A 79 7.45 9.91 2.60
N LYS A 80 7.52 11.12 2.02
CA LYS A 80 7.42 11.36 0.57
C LYS A 80 8.43 10.54 -0.24
N LYS A 81 9.69 10.45 0.20
CA LYS A 81 10.74 9.71 -0.53
C LYS A 81 10.36 8.23 -0.68
N THR A 82 9.92 7.61 0.41
CA THR A 82 9.49 6.21 0.41
C THR A 82 8.25 6.01 -0.47
N PHE A 83 7.27 6.93 -0.35
CA PHE A 83 6.08 6.93 -1.19
C PHE A 83 6.43 7.00 -2.69
N TYR A 84 7.27 7.94 -3.10
CA TYR A 84 7.65 8.10 -4.52
C TYR A 84 8.38 6.86 -5.06
N LEU A 85 9.30 6.28 -4.29
CA LEU A 85 10.02 5.08 -4.70
C LEU A 85 9.08 3.87 -4.83
N ALA A 86 8.15 3.70 -3.88
CA ALA A 86 7.14 2.64 -3.93
C ALA A 86 6.18 2.84 -5.11
N PHE A 87 5.67 4.06 -5.29
CA PHE A 87 4.75 4.39 -6.37
C PHE A 87 5.39 4.14 -7.73
N LYS A 88 6.62 4.61 -7.94
CA LYS A 88 7.36 4.36 -9.18
C LYS A 88 7.65 2.88 -9.41
N ARG A 89 8.04 2.15 -8.37
CA ARG A 89 8.26 0.69 -8.48
C ARG A 89 6.99 -0.06 -8.87
N GLN A 90 5.84 0.30 -8.30
CA GLN A 90 4.57 -0.40 -8.53
C GLN A 90 3.86 0.03 -9.82
N THR A 91 4.12 1.23 -10.33
CA THR A 91 3.37 1.81 -11.47
C THR A 91 4.22 2.15 -12.69
N GLY A 92 5.55 2.11 -12.56
CA GLY A 92 6.49 2.61 -13.57
C GLY A 92 6.65 4.13 -13.59
N ASN A 93 5.75 4.87 -12.95
CA ASN A 93 5.63 6.32 -13.06
C ASN A 93 5.75 6.99 -11.69
N THR A 94 6.25 8.22 -11.64
CA THR A 94 6.10 9.06 -10.44
C THR A 94 4.63 9.45 -10.25
N PRO A 95 4.20 9.84 -9.03
CA PRO A 95 2.84 10.30 -8.79
C PRO A 95 2.40 11.43 -9.75
N LYS A 96 3.33 12.34 -10.10
CA LYS A 96 3.05 13.44 -11.03
C LYS A 96 2.85 12.95 -12.46
N GLU A 97 3.75 12.09 -12.96
CA GLU A 97 3.62 11.46 -14.28
C GLU A 97 2.32 10.64 -14.39
N PHE A 98 1.95 9.93 -13.32
CA PHE A 98 0.70 9.17 -13.26
C PHE A 98 -0.53 10.07 -13.43
N VAL A 99 -0.61 11.21 -12.73
CA VAL A 99 -1.73 12.16 -12.90
C VAL A 99 -1.77 12.69 -14.33
N LEU A 100 -0.63 13.09 -14.89
CA LEU A 100 -0.55 13.60 -16.27
C LEU A 100 -1.06 12.58 -17.30
N LEU A 101 -0.63 11.32 -17.20
CA LEU A 101 -1.04 10.25 -18.12
C LEU A 101 -2.53 9.89 -18.04
N ASN A 102 -3.17 10.10 -16.88
CA ASN A 102 -4.59 9.78 -16.68
C ASN A 102 -5.51 11.02 -16.86
N CYS A 103 -4.93 12.19 -17.09
CA CYS A 103 -5.66 13.43 -17.37
C CYS A 103 -6.04 13.58 -18.86
N GLU A 104 -5.54 12.72 -19.76
CA GLU A 104 -5.84 12.73 -21.20
C GLU A 104 -7.25 12.18 -21.56
N THR A 105 -8.23 12.32 -20.67
CA THR A 105 -9.65 12.04 -20.96
C THR A 105 -10.50 13.29 -20.71
N CYS A 106 -10.20 14.35 -21.46
CA CYS A 106 -11.05 15.52 -21.62
C CYS A 106 -10.95 15.97 -23.09
N ASP A 107 -11.56 15.19 -23.97
CA ASP A 107 -12.18 15.68 -25.21
C ASP A 107 -13.70 15.65 -25.01
#